data_AF-A0A1B7K1G8-F1
#
_entry.id   AF-A0A1B7K1G8-F1
#
_cell.length_a   1.000
_cell.length_b   1.000
_cell.length_c   1.000
_cell.angle_alpha   90.00
_cell.angle_beta   90.00
_cell.angle_gamma   90.00
#
_symmetry.space_group_name_H-M   'P 1'
#
loop_
_entity.id
_entity.type
_entity.pdbx_description
1 polymer ?
#
loop_
_entity_poly.entity_id
_entity_poly.type
_entity_poly.pdbx_seq_one_letter_code
_entity_poly.pdbx_strand_id
1 'polypeptide(L)'
;MKNSYEKDLERLWNTYSPIDMFTDFESLVADIQKKEELIEPCRKLIASRNKLKNYNKKNSYDLKSEFELILNLGWLPHSIFIFSAFLEGIKIKAIGKINRSWVFKTNIGK
;
A
#
# COMPACT_ATOMS: atom_id res chain seq x y z
N MET A 1 -23.84 -2.09 -3.67
CA MET A 1 -23.10 -1.20 -2.76
C MET A 1 -22.19 -0.31 -3.62
N LYS A 2 -22.20 1.01 -3.44
CA LYS A 2 -21.18 1.86 -4.07
C LYS A 2 -19.84 1.49 -3.43
N ASN A 3 -18.90 1.06 -4.26
CA ASN A 3 -17.57 0.67 -3.85
C ASN A 3 -16.88 1.90 -3.24
N SER A 4 -16.70 1.93 -1.92
CA SER A 4 -16.34 3.15 -1.16
C SER A 4 -15.04 3.79 -1.63
N TYR A 5 -14.16 2.99 -2.23
CA TYR A 5 -12.82 3.35 -2.64
C TYR A 5 -12.62 3.50 -4.15
N GLU A 6 -13.65 3.32 -4.99
CA GLU A 6 -13.50 3.23 -6.45
C GLU A 6 -12.77 4.44 -7.05
N LYS A 7 -13.17 5.66 -6.68
CA LYS A 7 -12.51 6.89 -7.15
C LYS A 7 -11.06 7.01 -6.68
N ASP A 8 -10.77 6.58 -5.46
CA ASP A 8 -9.41 6.60 -4.93
C ASP A 8 -8.54 5.54 -5.60
N LEU A 9 -9.10 4.38 -5.95
CA LEU A 9 -8.42 3.34 -6.71
C LEU A 9 -8.11 3.79 -8.13
N GLU A 10 -9.06 4.42 -8.83
CA GLU A 10 -8.81 5.03 -10.15
C GLU A 10 -7.68 6.06 -10.06
N ARG A 11 -7.71 6.92 -9.03
CA ARG A 11 -6.66 7.92 -8.81
C ARG A 11 -5.30 7.25 -8.55
N LEU A 12 -5.24 6.23 -7.70
CA LEU A 12 -4.02 5.45 -7.45
C LEU A 12 -3.48 4.87 -8.78
N TRP A 13 -4.35 4.19 -9.52
CA TRP A 13 -4.00 3.51 -10.76
C TRP A 13 -3.42 4.47 -11.80
N ASN A 14 -4.11 5.58 -12.04
CA ASN A 14 -3.66 6.61 -12.98
C ASN A 14 -2.34 7.28 -12.56
N THR A 15 -2.05 7.31 -11.25
CA THR A 15 -0.84 7.98 -10.75
C THR A 15 0.39 7.06 -10.77
N TYR A 16 0.22 5.78 -10.43
CA TYR A 16 1.35 4.93 -10.06
C TYR A 16 1.38 3.57 -10.75
N SER A 17 0.40 3.25 -11.61
CA SER A 17 0.36 1.96 -12.30
C SER A 17 1.72 1.63 -12.94
N PRO A 18 2.08 0.33 -12.99
CA PRO A 18 1.42 -0.83 -12.35
C PRO A 18 1.64 -0.96 -10.82
N ILE A 19 0.71 -1.60 -10.11
CA ILE A 19 0.71 -1.77 -8.62
C ILE A 19 0.89 -3.25 -8.24
N ASP A 20 1.78 -3.55 -7.29
CA ASP A 20 2.09 -4.91 -6.81
C ASP A 20 2.27 -5.93 -7.97
N MET A 21 1.49 -7.00 -8.07
CA MET A 21 1.56 -7.97 -9.17
C MET A 21 0.57 -7.65 -10.30
N PHE A 22 -0.20 -6.57 -10.18
CA PHE A 22 -1.33 -6.26 -11.06
C PHE A 22 -0.90 -5.38 -12.23
N THR A 23 -1.33 -5.77 -13.43
CA THR A 23 -1.11 -5.04 -14.68
C THR A 23 -2.39 -4.46 -15.28
N ASP A 24 -3.54 -4.77 -14.70
CA ASP A 24 -4.85 -4.27 -15.05
C ASP A 24 -5.58 -3.73 -13.81
N PHE A 25 -6.46 -2.76 -14.04
CA PHE A 25 -7.16 -2.04 -12.98
C PHE A 25 -8.18 -2.93 -12.28
N GLU A 26 -8.93 -3.72 -13.05
CA GLU A 26 -10.01 -4.58 -12.57
C GLU A 26 -9.50 -5.63 -11.59
N SER A 27 -8.36 -6.28 -11.88
CA SER A 27 -7.76 -7.25 -10.97
C SER A 27 -7.25 -6.62 -9.68
N LEU A 28 -6.70 -5.40 -9.75
CA LEU A 28 -6.30 -4.64 -8.55
C LEU A 28 -7.51 -4.32 -7.68
N VAL A 29 -8.60 -3.82 -8.28
CA VAL A 29 -9.85 -3.51 -7.58
C VAL A 29 -10.38 -4.76 -6.89
N ALA A 30 -10.44 -5.89 -7.61
CA ALA A 30 -10.94 -7.15 -7.07
C ALA A 30 -10.09 -7.67 -5.89
N ASP A 31 -8.77 -7.52 -5.91
CA ASP A 31 -7.93 -7.92 -4.78
C ASP A 31 -8.12 -7.02 -3.56
N ILE A 32 -8.23 -5.70 -3.77
CA ILE A 32 -8.43 -4.75 -2.68
C ILE A 32 -9.81 -4.94 -2.03
N GLN A 33 -10.86 -5.14 -2.81
CA GLN A 33 -12.21 -5.39 -2.30
C GLN A 33 -12.30 -6.66 -1.46
N LYS A 34 -11.56 -7.72 -1.81
CA LYS A 34 -11.56 -8.99 -1.05
C LYS A 34 -11.02 -8.84 0.36
N LYS A 35 -10.27 -7.77 0.64
CA LYS A 35 -9.50 -7.57 1.88
C LYS A 35 -9.62 -6.12 2.36
N GLU A 36 -10.74 -5.48 2.07
CA GLU A 36 -10.98 -4.07 2.37
C GLU A 36 -10.92 -3.78 3.87
N GLU A 37 -11.22 -4.77 4.71
CA GLU A 37 -11.15 -4.71 6.16
C GLU A 37 -9.73 -4.42 6.68
N LEU A 38 -8.69 -4.72 5.89
CA LEU A 38 -7.29 -4.48 6.24
C LEU A 38 -6.84 -3.04 5.94
N ILE A 39 -7.63 -2.28 5.17
CA ILE A 39 -7.27 -0.93 4.75
C ILE A 39 -7.12 -0.01 5.97
N GLU A 40 -8.14 0.07 6.81
CA GLU A 40 -8.17 0.98 7.96
C GLU A 40 -7.10 0.68 9.03
N PRO A 41 -6.91 -0.58 9.47
CA PRO A 41 -5.81 -0.93 10.37
C PRO A 41 -4.44 -0.55 9.78
N CYS A 42 -4.22 -0.83 8.49
CA CYS A 42 -2.96 -0.50 7.83
C CYS A 42 -2.75 1.02 7.76
N ARG A 43 -3.79 1.79 7.41
CA ARG A 43 -3.75 3.26 7.37
C ARG A 43 -3.35 3.86 8.72
N LYS A 44 -3.99 3.42 9.81
CA LYS A 44 -3.66 3.89 11.17
C LYS A 44 -2.21 3.63 11.54
N LEU A 45 -1.68 2.47 11.16
CA LEU A 45 -0.28 2.14 11.41
C LEU A 45 0.67 3.00 10.56
N ILE A 46 0.33 3.26 9.29
CA ILE A 46 1.10 4.15 8.40
C ILE A 46 1.16 5.55 9.00
N ALA A 47 0.01 6.09 9.41
CA ALA A 47 -0.09 7.40 10.02
C ALA A 47 0.75 7.51 11.31
N SER A 48 0.76 6.46 12.14
CA SER A 48 1.59 6.39 13.34
C SER A 48 3.08 6.44 13.00
N ARG A 49 3.53 5.64 12.03
CA ARG A 49 4.95 5.61 11.61
C ARG A 49 5.38 6.89 10.92
N ASN A 50 4.50 7.52 10.15
CA ASN A 50 4.82 8.77 9.46
C ASN A 50 5.11 9.94 10.42
N LYS A 51 4.62 9.88 11.68
CA LYS A 51 4.94 10.86 12.72
C LYS A 51 6.34 10.68 13.32
N LEU A 52 6.99 9.54 13.11
CA LEU A 52 8.31 9.24 13.65
C LEU A 52 9.39 9.73 12.67
N LYS A 53 10.00 10.87 12.98
CA LYS A 53 11.14 11.40 12.21
C LYS A 53 12.29 10.39 12.18
N ASN A 54 12.98 10.28 11.04
CA ASN A 54 14.12 9.37 10.81
C ASN A 54 13.75 7.88 10.77
N TYR A 55 12.50 7.54 10.49
CA TYR A 55 12.10 6.15 10.26
C TYR A 55 12.64 5.67 8.89
N ASN A 56 13.83 5.09 8.92
CA ASN A 56 14.71 4.91 7.77
C ASN A 56 14.51 3.60 6.99
N LYS A 57 13.26 3.15 6.79
CA LYS A 57 13.00 1.99 5.91
C LYS A 57 12.88 2.41 4.45
N LYS A 58 13.55 1.66 3.57
CA LYS A 58 13.90 2.13 2.22
C LYS A 58 12.81 1.88 1.17
N ASN A 59 11.98 0.85 1.32
CA ASN A 59 10.98 0.49 0.32
C ASN A 59 9.69 -0.10 0.93
N SER A 60 8.63 -0.13 0.13
CA SER A 60 7.30 -0.59 0.52
C SER A 60 7.24 -2.07 0.87
N TYR A 61 8.16 -2.90 0.36
CA TYR A 61 8.20 -4.33 0.64
C TYR A 61 8.69 -4.60 2.07
N ASP A 62 9.81 -3.98 2.47
CA ASP A 62 10.36 -4.11 3.83
C ASP A 62 9.47 -3.45 4.90
N LEU A 63 8.76 -2.38 4.52
CA LEU A 63 7.78 -1.71 5.36
C LEU A 63 6.55 -2.59 5.60
N LYS A 64 5.98 -3.14 4.52
CA LYS A 64 4.87 -4.08 4.58
C LYS A 64 5.17 -5.25 5.52
N SER A 65 6.35 -5.87 5.40
CA SER A 65 6.71 -7.01 6.27
C SER A 65 6.82 -6.66 7.74
N GLU A 66 7.22 -5.44 8.09
CA GLU A 66 7.15 -4.99 9.48
C GLU A 66 5.70 -4.80 9.94
N PHE A 67 4.84 -4.28 9.07
CA PHE A 67 3.45 -4.02 9.41
C PHE A 67 2.68 -5.32 9.60
N GLU A 68 2.99 -6.36 8.83
CA GLU A 68 2.50 -7.74 9.04
C GLU A 68 2.79 -8.21 10.48
N LEU A 69 4.03 -8.04 10.93
CA LEU A 69 4.44 -8.42 12.29
C LEU A 69 3.72 -7.59 13.37
N ILE A 70 3.63 -6.27 13.19
CA ILE A 70 3.00 -5.38 14.19
C ILE A 70 1.50 -5.63 14.30
N LEU A 71 0.81 -5.79 13.17
CA LEU A 71 -0.63 -6.05 13.14
C LEU A 71 -0.96 -7.50 13.54
N ASN A 72 0.06 -8.33 13.77
CA ASN A 72 -0.06 -9.77 13.99
C ASN A 72 -0.92 -10.43 12.89
N LEU A 73 -0.76 -9.96 11.66
CA LEU A 73 -1.41 -10.49 10.48
C LEU A 73 -0.47 -11.53 9.87
N GLY A 74 -0.96 -12.75 9.66
CA GLY A 74 -0.18 -13.77 8.95
C GLY A 74 0.23 -13.31 7.55
N TRP A 75 -0.60 -12.48 6.89
CA TRP A 75 -0.31 -11.91 5.59
C TRP A 75 -1.07 -10.59 5.35
N LEU A 76 -0.35 -9.55 4.94
CA LEU A 76 -0.88 -8.28 4.41
C LEU A 76 -0.65 -8.29 2.90
N PRO A 77 -1.66 -8.06 2.05
CA PRO A 77 -1.43 -7.86 0.63
C PRO A 77 -0.62 -6.60 0.36
N HIS A 78 0.32 -6.65 -0.59
CA HIS A 78 1.12 -5.48 -0.91
C HIS A 78 0.29 -4.40 -1.61
N SER A 79 -0.68 -4.78 -2.44
CA SER A 79 -1.75 -3.92 -2.96
C SER A 79 -2.46 -3.11 -1.87
N ILE A 80 -2.89 -3.75 -0.78
CA ILE A 80 -3.53 -3.10 0.37
C ILE A 80 -2.56 -2.12 1.03
N PHE A 81 -1.31 -2.54 1.29
CA PHE A 81 -0.31 -1.64 1.86
C PHE A 81 -0.10 -0.38 1.00
N ILE A 82 0.04 -0.55 -0.31
CA ILE A 82 0.23 0.55 -1.25
C ILE A 82 -0.99 1.46 -1.28
N PHE A 83 -2.19 0.88 -1.33
CA PHE A 83 -3.43 1.66 -1.33
C PHE A 83 -3.65 2.43 -0.02
N SER A 84 -3.44 1.79 1.12
CA SER A 84 -3.48 2.46 2.43
C SER A 84 -2.45 3.58 2.52
N ALA A 85 -1.23 3.40 2.01
CA ALA A 85 -0.21 4.44 1.99
C ALA A 85 -0.67 5.65 1.16
N PHE A 86 -1.24 5.37 -0.01
CA PHE A 86 -1.78 6.40 -0.89
C PHE A 86 -2.92 7.21 -0.24
N LEU A 87 -3.85 6.53 0.45
CA LEU A 87 -4.93 7.20 1.18
C LEU A 87 -4.43 8.10 2.31
N GLU A 88 -3.30 7.75 2.94
CA GLU A 88 -2.62 8.58 3.94
C GLU A 88 -1.77 9.71 3.34
N GLY A 89 -1.84 9.92 2.02
CA GLY A 89 -1.08 10.97 1.33
C GLY A 89 0.42 10.68 1.22
N ILE A 90 0.84 9.43 1.44
CA ILE A 90 2.23 9.02 1.27
C ILE A 90 2.57 8.99 -0.21
N LYS A 91 3.63 9.69 -0.58
CA LYS A 91 4.16 9.64 -1.95
C LYS A 91 4.94 8.35 -2.12
N ILE A 92 4.54 7.58 -3.12
CA ILE A 92 5.22 6.37 -3.54
C ILE A 92 5.88 6.58 -4.90
N LYS A 93 7.03 5.97 -5.15
CA LYS A 93 7.70 6.00 -6.46
C LYS A 93 8.18 4.60 -6.80
N ALA A 94 7.73 4.05 -7.92
CA ALA A 94 8.19 2.73 -8.37
C ALA A 94 9.72 2.71 -8.51
N ILE A 95 10.35 1.64 -8.02
CA ILE A 95 11.81 1.46 -8.08
C ILE A 95 12.24 0.13 -8.73
N GLY A 96 11.29 -0.73 -9.09
CA GLY A 96 11.56 -2.00 -9.76
C GLY A 96 10.63 -3.11 -9.28
N LYS A 97 11.02 -4.36 -9.55
CA LYS A 97 10.30 -5.57 -9.11
C LYS A 97 11.15 -6.43 -8.18
N ILE A 98 10.53 -7.03 -7.18
CA ILE A 98 11.09 -8.09 -6.34
C ILE A 98 10.07 -9.24 -6.31
N ASN A 99 10.50 -10.46 -6.63
CA ASN A 99 9.62 -11.64 -6.66
C ASN A 99 8.32 -11.43 -7.48
N ARG A 100 8.43 -10.75 -8.63
CA ARG A 100 7.33 -10.35 -9.54
C ARG A 100 6.42 -9.22 -9.05
N SER A 101 6.50 -8.81 -7.78
CA SER A 101 5.79 -7.64 -7.24
C SER A 101 6.52 -6.34 -7.53
N TRP A 102 5.79 -5.30 -7.93
CA TRP A 102 6.27 -3.93 -8.02
C TRP A 102 6.58 -3.37 -6.64
N VAL A 103 7.76 -2.80 -6.49
CA VAL A 103 8.25 -2.21 -5.25
C VAL A 103 8.35 -0.70 -5.40
N PHE A 104 8.01 0.00 -4.34
CA PHE A 104 7.93 1.46 -4.33
C PHE A 104 8.82 2.02 -3.22
N LYS A 105 9.57 3.07 -3.53
CA LYS A 105 10.17 3.94 -2.51
C LYS A 105 9.07 4.80 -1.90
N THR A 106 9.13 4.98 -0.59
CA THR A 106 8.15 5.80 0.15
C THR A 106 8.84 7.00 0.82
N ASN A 107 8.02 7.96 1.28
CA ASN A 107 8.45 9.07 2.13
C ASN A 107 7.94 8.95 3.57
N ILE A 108 7.55 7.75 4.03
CA ILE A 108 7.09 7.54 5.40
C ILE A 108 8.20 7.93 6.38
N GLY A 109 7.88 8.81 7.34
CA GLY A 109 8.77 9.22 8.43
C GLY A 109 9.96 10.08 7.99
N LYS A 110 9.91 10.64 6.78
CA LYS A 110 10.84 11.66 6.28
C LYS A 110 10.36 13.07 6.57
#